data_AF-W1X5N6-F1
#
_entry.id   AF-W1X5N6-F1
#
_cell.length_a   1.000
_cell.length_b   1.000
_cell.length_c   1.000
_cell.angle_alpha   90.00
_cell.angle_beta   90.00
_cell.angle_gamma   90.00
#
_symmetry.space_group_name_H-M   'P 1'
#
loop_
_entity.id
_entity.type
_entity.pdbx_description
1 polymer ?
#
loop_
_entity_poly.entity_id
_entity_poly.type
_entity_poly.pdbx_seq_one_letter_code
_entity_poly.pdbx_strand_id
1 'polypeptide(L)'
;SEPKLQAWLDKQYHGEMDWMARHGMLRARPHELLPGTLRVISVRMNYLPANAAFASTLKNPKLGYVSRYALGRDYHKLLRNRLKKLGEMIQQHCVSLNFRPFVDSAPILERPLAEKAGLGWTGKHSLILNREAGSFFFLGELLVDIPLPVDQPVEE
;
A
#
# COMPACT_ATOMS: atom_id res chain seq x y z
N SER A 1 -13.21 -0.16 6.15
CA SER A 1 -13.95 0.73 7.07
C SER A 1 -13.88 0.15 8.47
N GLU A 2 -14.09 0.95 9.51
CA GLU A 2 -14.03 0.49 10.91
C GLU A 2 -14.97 -0.72 11.18
N PRO A 3 -16.25 -0.73 10.76
CA PRO A 3 -17.12 -1.88 11.04
C PRO A 3 -16.67 -3.17 10.35
N LYS A 4 -16.14 -3.07 9.13
CA LYS A 4 -15.60 -4.23 8.41
C LYS A 4 -14.34 -4.79 9.08
N LEU A 5 -13.48 -3.91 9.59
CA LEU A 5 -12.28 -4.32 10.33
C LEU A 5 -12.66 -4.98 11.65
N GLN A 6 -13.58 -4.38 12.42
CA GLN A 6 -14.05 -4.95 13.68
C GLN A 6 -14.64 -6.34 13.48
N ALA A 7 -15.57 -6.50 12.53
CA ALA A 7 -16.19 -7.79 12.23
C ALA A 7 -15.17 -8.85 11.75
N TRP A 8 -14.09 -8.44 11.10
CA TRP A 8 -13.00 -9.33 10.69
C TRP A 8 -12.11 -9.75 11.88
N LEU A 9 -11.84 -8.82 12.81
CA LEU A 9 -11.12 -9.10 14.06
C LEU A 9 -11.93 -10.02 14.98
N ASP A 10 -13.22 -9.76 15.16
CA ASP A 10 -14.13 -10.56 16.00
C ASP A 10 -14.22 -12.02 15.53
N LYS A 11 -14.08 -12.25 14.22
CA LYS A 11 -14.04 -13.60 13.62
C LYS A 11 -12.67 -14.26 13.67
N GLN A 12 -11.67 -13.62 14.28
CA GLN A 12 -10.28 -14.09 14.38
C GLN A 12 -9.64 -14.41 13.01
N TYR A 13 -10.04 -13.69 11.96
CA TYR A 13 -9.52 -13.92 10.61
C TYR A 13 -8.07 -13.44 10.41
N HIS A 14 -7.42 -12.92 11.45
CA HIS A 14 -6.00 -12.54 11.43
C HIS A 14 -5.03 -13.71 11.59
N GLY A 15 -5.51 -14.91 11.95
CA GLY A 15 -4.62 -16.04 12.22
C GLY A 15 -3.57 -15.68 13.26
N GLU A 16 -2.29 -15.92 12.95
CA GLU A 16 -1.16 -15.61 13.85
C GLU A 16 -0.70 -14.13 13.78
N MET A 17 -1.40 -13.27 13.03
CA MET A 17 -1.03 -11.87 12.86
C MET A 17 -1.50 -10.99 14.03
N ASP A 18 -1.04 -11.26 15.26
CA ASP A 18 -1.50 -10.56 16.48
C ASP A 18 -1.39 -9.04 16.41
N TRP A 19 -0.42 -8.51 15.64
CA TRP A 19 -0.28 -7.07 15.41
C TRP A 19 -1.50 -6.42 14.73
N MET A 20 -2.36 -7.21 14.08
CA MET A 20 -3.62 -6.75 13.50
C MET A 20 -4.62 -6.36 14.59
N ALA A 21 -4.65 -7.09 15.70
CA ALA A 21 -5.52 -6.79 16.85
C ALA A 21 -4.88 -5.77 17.80
N ARG A 22 -3.55 -5.84 18.00
CA ARG A 22 -2.83 -5.00 19.00
C ARG A 22 -2.98 -3.49 18.79
N HIS A 23 -3.13 -3.03 17.55
CA HIS A 23 -3.24 -1.59 17.23
C HIS A 23 -4.69 -1.11 17.09
N GLY A 24 -5.68 -1.95 17.43
CA GLY A 24 -7.10 -1.61 17.36
C GLY A 24 -7.49 -1.00 16.00
N MET A 25 -8.09 0.20 16.05
CA MET A 25 -8.61 0.90 14.87
C MET A 25 -7.60 1.83 14.18
N LEU A 26 -6.34 1.88 14.62
CA LEU A 26 -5.31 2.76 14.04
C LEU A 26 -5.20 2.59 12.52
N ARG A 27 -5.36 1.34 12.03
CA ARG A 27 -5.37 0.97 10.61
C ARG A 27 -6.49 1.62 9.80
N ALA A 28 -7.62 1.90 10.45
CA ALA A 28 -8.80 2.51 9.84
C ALA A 28 -8.90 4.02 10.09
N ARG A 29 -8.01 4.60 10.90
CA ARG A 29 -8.04 5.99 11.37
C ARG A 29 -6.75 6.76 11.03
N PRO A 30 -6.58 7.24 9.78
CA PRO A 30 -5.40 8.00 9.37
C PRO A 30 -5.10 9.22 10.26
N HIS A 31 -6.12 9.86 10.86
CA HIS A 31 -5.93 11.01 11.75
C HIS A 31 -5.23 10.66 13.07
N GLU A 32 -5.28 9.40 13.53
CA GLU A 32 -4.51 8.94 14.70
C GLU A 32 -3.03 8.68 14.35
N LEU A 33 -2.72 8.42 13.07
CA LEU A 33 -1.36 8.24 12.56
C LEU A 33 -0.65 9.57 12.29
N LEU A 34 -1.40 10.55 11.80
CA LEU A 34 -0.94 11.92 11.57
C LEU A 34 -2.11 12.87 11.87
N PRO A 35 -2.09 13.57 13.01
CA PRO A 35 -3.12 14.56 13.34
C PRO A 35 -3.28 15.59 12.22
N GLY A 36 -4.53 15.91 11.88
CA GLY A 36 -4.84 16.84 10.78
C GLY A 36 -4.89 16.20 9.40
N THR A 37 -4.70 14.88 9.25
CA THR A 37 -4.84 14.20 7.95
C THR A 37 -6.20 14.46 7.32
N LEU A 38 -6.21 15.08 6.14
CA LEU A 38 -7.41 15.32 5.34
C LEU A 38 -7.50 14.36 4.15
N ARG A 39 -6.35 13.96 3.59
CA ARG A 39 -6.27 13.10 2.40
C ARG A 39 -5.13 12.10 2.52
N VAL A 40 -5.25 11.04 1.72
CA VAL A 40 -4.20 10.04 1.53
C VAL A 40 -3.93 9.93 0.03
N ILE A 41 -2.70 10.23 -0.38
CA ILE A 41 -2.23 9.98 -1.74
C ILE A 41 -1.73 8.54 -1.79
N SER A 42 -2.38 7.70 -2.58
CA SER A 42 -1.97 6.30 -2.78
C SER A 42 -1.10 6.22 -4.03
N VAL A 43 0.05 5.56 -3.93
CA VAL A 43 0.95 5.34 -5.08
C VAL A 43 1.20 3.86 -5.30
N ARG A 44 1.59 3.53 -6.53
CA ARG A 44 2.08 2.19 -6.88
C ARG A 44 3.49 2.25 -7.46
N MET A 45 4.27 1.20 -7.25
CA MET A 45 5.58 1.03 -7.87
C MET A 45 5.73 -0.40 -8.42
N ASN A 46 5.75 -0.54 -9.74
CA ASN A 46 5.93 -1.82 -10.40
C ASN A 46 7.29 -2.42 -10.05
N TYR A 47 7.32 -3.74 -9.81
CA TYR A 47 8.55 -4.47 -9.50
C TYR A 47 8.84 -5.61 -10.48
N LEU A 48 7.96 -5.86 -11.46
CA LEU A 48 8.20 -6.85 -12.50
C LEU A 48 9.10 -6.24 -13.59
N PRO A 49 10.33 -6.75 -13.79
CA PRO A 49 11.17 -6.32 -14.90
C PRO A 49 10.65 -6.88 -16.23
N ALA A 50 10.87 -6.17 -17.34
CA ALA A 50 10.39 -6.57 -18.67
C ALA A 50 10.92 -7.95 -19.12
N ASN A 51 12.14 -8.32 -18.69
CA ASN A 51 12.81 -9.58 -19.01
C ASN A 51 12.73 -10.60 -17.87
N ALA A 52 11.64 -10.58 -17.09
CA ALA A 52 11.46 -11.46 -15.94
C ALA A 52 11.48 -12.96 -16.34
N ALA A 53 12.61 -13.63 -16.13
CA ALA A 53 12.82 -15.04 -16.50
C ALA A 53 12.32 -16.06 -15.44
N PHE A 54 11.10 -15.87 -14.89
CA PHE A 54 10.59 -16.78 -13.85
C PHE A 54 10.40 -18.22 -14.35
N ALA A 55 9.95 -18.37 -15.59
CA ALA A 55 9.67 -19.67 -16.17
C ALA A 55 10.93 -20.55 -16.29
N SER A 56 12.12 -19.98 -16.47
CA SER A 56 13.36 -20.76 -16.54
C SER A 56 13.83 -21.20 -15.16
N THR A 57 13.77 -20.32 -14.15
CA THR A 57 14.13 -20.67 -12.77
C THR A 57 13.22 -21.76 -12.21
N LEU A 58 11.90 -21.66 -12.42
CA LEU A 58 10.92 -22.64 -11.93
C LEU A 58 11.08 -24.02 -12.58
N LYS A 59 11.67 -24.11 -13.78
CA LYS A 59 11.93 -25.38 -14.48
C LYS A 59 13.20 -26.09 -14.00
N ASN A 60 14.04 -25.44 -13.19
CA ASN A 60 15.29 -26.01 -12.73
C ASN A 60 15.12 -26.61 -11.32
N PRO A 61 15.09 -27.95 -11.16
CA PRO A 61 14.88 -28.59 -9.86
C PRO A 61 16.05 -28.40 -8.89
N LYS A 62 17.19 -27.86 -9.35
CA LYS A 62 18.36 -27.57 -8.51
C LYS A 62 18.30 -26.19 -7.85
N LEU A 63 17.30 -25.36 -8.18
CA LEU A 63 17.17 -23.99 -7.68
C LEU A 63 15.94 -23.86 -6.78
N GLY A 64 16.10 -23.13 -5.67
CA GLY A 64 14.98 -22.60 -4.91
C GLY A 64 14.40 -21.36 -5.60
N TYR A 65 13.10 -21.13 -5.42
CA TYR A 65 12.43 -19.94 -5.94
C TYR A 65 12.04 -18.99 -4.79
N VAL A 66 12.55 -17.77 -4.84
CA VAL A 66 12.17 -16.70 -3.91
C VAL A 66 11.14 -15.81 -4.59
N SER A 67 10.12 -15.40 -3.83
CA SER A 67 9.06 -14.54 -4.35
C SER A 67 9.62 -13.25 -4.94
N ARG A 68 9.05 -12.80 -6.06
CA ARG A 68 9.58 -11.68 -6.85
C ARG A 68 9.66 -10.37 -6.08
N TYR A 69 8.71 -10.13 -5.16
CA TYR A 69 8.68 -8.90 -4.38
C TYR A 69 9.89 -8.78 -3.43
N ALA A 70 10.55 -9.90 -3.10
CA ALA A 70 11.71 -9.94 -2.22
C ALA A 70 13.04 -9.87 -3.00
N LEU A 71 13.00 -9.71 -4.33
CA LEU A 71 14.20 -9.59 -5.16
C LEU A 71 14.67 -8.14 -5.24
N GLY A 72 15.99 -7.92 -5.17
CA GLY A 72 16.59 -6.60 -5.30
C GLY A 72 16.69 -5.84 -3.99
N ARG A 73 16.60 -4.50 -4.05
CA ARG A 73 16.66 -3.64 -2.86
C ARG A 73 15.34 -3.71 -2.10
N ASP A 74 15.44 -3.67 -0.77
CA ASP A 74 14.29 -3.58 0.13
C ASP A 74 13.33 -2.44 -0.28
N TYR A 75 12.12 -2.82 -0.70
CA TYR A 75 11.13 -1.89 -1.22
C TYR A 75 10.66 -0.91 -0.16
N HIS A 76 10.67 -1.29 1.12
CA HIS A 76 10.26 -0.41 2.22
C HIS A 76 11.09 0.86 2.23
N LYS A 77 12.42 0.71 2.19
CA LYS A 77 13.36 1.84 2.18
C LYS A 77 13.24 2.64 0.89
N LEU A 78 13.15 1.96 -0.26
CA LEU A 78 13.07 2.62 -1.56
C LEU A 78 11.80 3.47 -1.69
N LEU A 79 10.64 2.88 -1.40
CA LEU A 79 9.35 3.53 -1.58
C LEU A 79 9.12 4.62 -0.53
N ARG A 80 9.49 4.40 0.73
CA ARG A 80 9.41 5.43 1.78
C ARG A 80 10.25 6.66 1.45
N ASN A 81 11.46 6.46 0.90
CA ASN A 81 12.31 7.58 0.48
C ASN A 81 11.70 8.34 -0.71
N ARG A 82 11.07 7.64 -1.66
CA ARG A 82 10.38 8.28 -2.80
C ARG A 82 9.14 9.06 -2.35
N LEU A 83 8.36 8.50 -1.43
CA LEU A 83 7.20 9.19 -0.84
C LEU A 83 7.61 10.42 -0.03
N LYS A 84 8.72 10.34 0.72
CA LYS A 84 9.26 11.51 1.42
C LYS A 84 9.61 12.63 0.42
N LYS A 85 10.32 12.31 -0.66
CA LYS A 85 10.64 13.26 -1.73
C LYS A 85 9.39 13.84 -2.38
N LEU A 86 8.37 13.02 -2.61
CA LEU A 86 7.08 13.49 -3.14
C LEU A 86 6.43 14.50 -2.19
N GLY A 87 6.40 14.21 -0.88
CA GLY A 87 5.90 15.15 0.13
C GLY A 87 6.70 16.46 0.17
N GLU A 88 8.03 16.39 0.12
CA GLU A 88 8.91 17.57 0.05
C GLU A 88 8.65 18.41 -1.23
N MET A 89 8.40 17.76 -2.37
CA MET A 89 8.04 18.45 -3.61
C MET A 89 6.68 19.16 -3.50
N ILE A 90 5.67 18.50 -2.95
CA ILE A 90 4.34 19.12 -2.74
C ILE A 90 4.44 20.29 -1.75
N GLN A 91 5.26 20.16 -0.71
CA GLN A 91 5.49 21.21 0.29
C GLN A 91 5.98 22.52 -0.34
N GLN A 92 6.79 22.45 -1.40
CA GLN A 92 7.27 23.64 -2.13
C GLN A 92 6.14 24.45 -2.80
N HIS A 93 4.97 23.85 -2.99
CA HIS A 93 3.80 24.48 -3.60
C HIS A 93 2.70 24.85 -2.58
N CYS A 94 2.96 24.66 -1.28
CA CYS A 94 1.98 24.87 -0.21
C CYS A 94 2.51 25.92 0.77
N VAL A 95 1.61 26.72 1.37
CA VAL A 95 1.98 27.63 2.47
C VAL A 95 2.43 26.84 3.70
N SER A 96 1.74 25.75 4.00
CA SER A 96 2.09 24.76 5.01
C SER A 96 1.64 23.40 4.53
N LEU A 97 2.44 22.37 4.81
CA LEU A 97 2.09 20.98 4.56
C LEU A 97 2.69 20.12 5.67
N ASN A 98 1.84 19.39 6.37
CA ASN A 98 2.24 18.28 7.20
C ASN A 98 1.97 16.97 6.43
N PHE A 99 2.98 16.12 6.34
CA PHE A 99 2.85 14.85 5.64
C PHE A 99 3.60 13.72 6.34
N ARG A 100 3.14 12.49 6.13
CA ARG A 100 3.81 11.28 6.66
C ARG A 100 3.71 10.11 5.69
N PRO A 101 4.85 9.54 5.25
CA PRO A 101 4.86 8.39 4.34
C PRO A 101 4.69 7.06 5.08
N PHE A 102 3.97 6.13 4.47
CA PHE A 102 3.73 4.77 4.97
C PHE A 102 3.93 3.76 3.84
N VAL A 103 4.50 2.60 4.22
CA VAL A 103 4.77 1.46 3.34
C VAL A 103 4.82 0.21 4.23
N ASP A 104 3.88 -0.72 4.02
CA ASP A 104 3.72 -2.11 4.51
C ASP A 104 3.83 -2.34 6.03
N SER A 105 4.88 -1.83 6.65
CA SER A 105 5.24 -2.05 8.05
C SER A 105 4.41 -1.22 9.05
N ALA A 106 3.50 -0.37 8.57
CA ALA A 106 2.73 0.53 9.42
C ALA A 106 1.26 0.09 9.53
N PRO A 107 0.58 0.48 10.63
CA PRO A 107 -0.81 0.15 10.81
C PRO A 107 -1.69 1.09 9.96
N ILE A 108 -1.70 0.87 8.63
CA ILE A 108 -2.62 1.50 7.68
C ILE A 108 -3.24 0.43 6.77
N LEU A 109 -4.49 0.64 6.33
CA LEU A 109 -5.17 -0.23 5.36
C LEU A 109 -4.84 0.20 3.92
N GLU A 110 -3.64 -0.15 3.45
CA GLU A 110 -3.13 0.20 2.11
C GLU A 110 -4.08 -0.20 0.98
N ARG A 111 -4.54 -1.46 0.97
CA ARG A 111 -5.38 -1.98 -0.13
C ARG A 111 -6.73 -1.26 -0.24
N PRO A 112 -7.52 -1.08 0.84
CA PRO A 112 -8.72 -0.24 0.78
C PRO A 112 -8.47 1.22 0.37
N LEU A 113 -7.29 1.78 0.65
CA LEU A 113 -6.95 3.14 0.22
C LEU A 113 -6.62 3.18 -1.27
N ALA A 114 -5.82 2.22 -1.76
CA ALA A 114 -5.49 2.06 -3.16
C ALA A 114 -6.72 1.84 -4.05
N GLU A 115 -7.69 1.04 -3.58
CA GLU A 115 -8.97 0.84 -4.28
C GLU A 115 -9.77 2.14 -4.38
N LYS A 116 -9.88 2.89 -3.27
CA LYS A 116 -10.55 4.20 -3.25
C LYS A 116 -9.87 5.23 -4.13
N ALA A 117 -8.55 5.17 -4.23
CA ALA A 117 -7.73 6.05 -5.06
C ALA A 117 -7.71 5.63 -6.55
N GLY A 118 -8.49 4.64 -6.95
CA GLY A 118 -8.59 4.21 -8.35
C GLY A 118 -7.35 3.48 -8.87
N LEU A 119 -6.45 2.98 -8.00
CA LEU A 119 -5.27 2.22 -8.45
C LEU A 119 -5.63 0.84 -9.00
N GLY A 120 -6.80 0.31 -8.64
CA GLY A 120 -7.26 -1.01 -9.00
C GLY A 120 -8.46 -1.47 -8.17
N TRP A 121 -8.81 -2.75 -8.29
CA TRP A 121 -9.84 -3.40 -7.48
C TRP A 121 -9.26 -4.58 -6.69
N THR A 122 -9.91 -4.94 -5.58
CA THR A 122 -9.48 -6.10 -4.79
C THR A 122 -9.87 -7.41 -5.48
N GLY A 123 -8.88 -8.19 -5.93
CA GLY A 123 -9.10 -9.51 -6.52
C GLY A 123 -9.49 -10.57 -5.48
N LYS A 124 -9.98 -11.74 -5.94
CA LYS A 124 -10.33 -12.88 -5.06
C LYS A 124 -9.16 -13.36 -4.19
N HIS A 125 -7.92 -13.14 -4.64
CA HIS A 125 -6.70 -13.42 -3.89
C HIS A 125 -6.24 -12.26 -2.98
N SER A 126 -7.12 -11.30 -2.68
CA SER A 126 -6.93 -10.16 -1.76
C SER A 126 -5.92 -9.08 -2.15
N LEU A 127 -5.26 -9.18 -3.31
CA LEU A 127 -4.35 -8.14 -3.81
C LEU A 127 -5.12 -7.15 -4.69
N ILE A 128 -4.59 -5.94 -4.81
CA ILE A 128 -5.08 -4.97 -5.79
C ILE A 128 -4.66 -5.41 -7.19
N LEU A 129 -5.64 -5.45 -8.10
CA LEU A 129 -5.47 -5.72 -9.51
C LEU A 129 -5.63 -4.42 -10.29
N ASN A 130 -4.69 -4.16 -11.18
CA ASN A 130 -4.73 -3.06 -12.12
C ASN A 130 -4.82 -3.62 -13.55
N ARG A 131 -5.65 -3.02 -14.41
CA ARG A 131 -5.89 -3.52 -15.78
C ARG A 131 -4.60 -3.68 -16.61
N GLU A 132 -3.63 -2.79 -16.43
CA GLU A 132 -2.40 -2.80 -17.21
C GLU A 132 -1.25 -3.54 -16.51
N ALA A 133 -1.13 -3.43 -15.18
CA ALA A 133 0.03 -3.95 -14.44
C ALA A 133 -0.22 -5.28 -13.70
N GLY A 134 -1.45 -5.82 -13.75
CA GLY A 134 -1.83 -6.97 -12.92
C GLY A 134 -1.72 -6.62 -11.43
N SER A 135 -1.08 -7.46 -10.63
CA SER A 135 -0.82 -7.22 -9.20
C SER A 135 0.67 -7.06 -8.86
N PHE A 136 1.54 -6.84 -9.86
CA PHE A 136 3.01 -6.82 -9.68
C PHE A 136 3.55 -5.43 -9.32
N PHE A 137 3.02 -4.84 -8.26
CA PHE A 137 3.47 -3.56 -7.74
C PHE A 137 3.40 -3.52 -6.21
N PHE A 138 4.24 -2.66 -5.63
CA PHE A 138 4.12 -2.24 -4.24
C PHE A 138 3.14 -1.09 -4.10
N LEU A 139 2.47 -1.01 -2.95
CA LEU A 139 1.66 0.12 -2.55
C LEU A 139 2.43 1.00 -1.56
N GLY A 140 2.06 2.28 -1.51
CA GLY A 140 2.50 3.19 -0.47
C GLY A 140 1.58 4.40 -0.37
N GLU A 141 1.54 4.99 0.81
CA GLU A 141 0.57 6.00 1.18
C GLU A 141 1.27 7.23 1.75
N LEU A 142 0.85 8.40 1.29
CA LEU A 142 1.26 9.69 1.85
C LEU A 142 0.05 10.34 2.49
N LEU A 143 0.03 10.38 3.83
CA LEU A 143 -0.97 11.16 4.56
C LEU A 143 -0.61 12.63 4.44
N VAL A 144 -1.59 13.47 4.14
CA VAL A 144 -1.43 14.92 3.99
C VAL A 144 -2.59 15.68 4.64
N ASP A 145 -2.30 16.88 5.11
CA ASP A 145 -3.27 17.80 5.74
C ASP A 145 -3.86 18.83 4.78
N ILE A 146 -3.70 18.63 3.46
CA ILE A 146 -4.27 19.48 2.42
C ILE A 146 -5.51 18.84 1.76
N PRO A 147 -6.54 19.64 1.41
CA PRO A 147 -7.82 19.14 0.91
C PRO A 147 -7.78 18.87 -0.61
N LEU A 148 -6.96 17.92 -1.04
CA LEU A 148 -6.91 17.48 -2.44
C LEU A 148 -8.27 16.93 -2.91
N PRO A 149 -8.58 17.02 -4.22
CA PRO A 149 -9.72 16.31 -4.79
C PRO A 149 -9.59 14.79 -4.56
N VAL A 150 -10.73 14.09 -4.57
CA VAL A 150 -10.77 12.63 -4.43
C VAL A 150 -10.95 11.99 -5.80
N ASP A 151 -10.18 10.94 -6.04
CA ASP A 151 -10.35 10.09 -7.22
C ASP A 151 -11.58 9.19 -7.06
N GLN A 152 -12.01 8.59 -8.17
CA GLN A 152 -13.06 7.58 -8.18
C GLN A 152 -12.43 6.18 -8.22
N PRO A 153 -13.00 5.20 -7.49
CA PRO A 153 -12.60 3.80 -7.65
C PRO A 153 -12.79 3.32 -9.09
N VAL A 154 -11.96 2.38 -9.52
CA VAL A 154 -12.13 1.70 -10.81
C VAL A 154 -13.02 0.47 -10.65
N GLU A 155 -13.85 0.19 -11.66
CA GLU A 155 -14.64 -1.04 -11.73
C GLU A 155 -13.84 -2.21 -12.32
N GLU A 156 -14.23 -3.44 -11.95
CA GLU A 156 -13.69 -4.72 -12.46
C GLU A 156 -13.76 -4.85 -13.99
#